data_AF-A0A4R6UF75-F1
#
_entry.id   AF-A0A4R6UF75-F1
#
_cell.length_a   1.000
_cell.length_b   1.000
_cell.length_c   1.000
_cell.angle_alpha   90.00
_cell.angle_beta   90.00
_cell.angle_gamma   90.00
#
_symmetry.space_group_name_H-M   'P 1'
#
loop_
_entity.id
_entity.type
_entity.pdbx_description
1 polymer ?
#
loop_
_entity_poly.entity_id
_entity_poly.type
_entity_poly.pdbx_seq_one_letter_code
_entity_poly.pdbx_strand_id
1 'polypeptide(L)'
;AMDQVRRAEMATDAQAVRAALGTGQRKTLRQLLWGMRRNPSSWSARQLDAMHWLQRSTLKSARAWRLKMALREVYARATAHNSIEQAASDLRAWLSWARRCRLEPFKKLAATLKERFDAVVRGMVDHRSNAFVEAMNGLLQQAKRAARGFRTSQNFIAIAYLRMSKLKHLPASPFAPAMPQ
;
A
#
# COMPACT_ATOMS: atom_id res chain seq x y z
N ALA A 1 0.76 -8.14 -0.48
CA ALA A 1 1.35 -9.32 0.22
C ALA A 1 0.94 -9.40 1.69
N MET A 2 1.42 -8.53 2.59
CA MET A 2 1.17 -8.61 4.05
C MET A 2 -0.31 -8.75 4.44
N ASP A 3 -1.19 -7.94 3.84
CA ASP A 3 -2.62 -8.01 4.14
C ASP A 3 -3.30 -9.33 3.74
N GLN A 4 -2.81 -10.00 2.69
CA GLN A 4 -3.33 -11.31 2.30
C GLN A 4 -2.95 -12.36 3.35
N VAL A 5 -1.70 -12.33 3.84
CA VAL A 5 -1.25 -13.21 4.93
C VAL A 5 -2.07 -12.98 6.19
N ARG A 6 -2.24 -11.71 6.58
CA ARG A 6 -3.03 -11.32 7.75
C ARG A 6 -4.47 -11.79 7.67
N ARG A 7 -5.12 -11.64 6.51
CA ARG A 7 -6.51 -12.09 6.31
C ARG A 7 -6.62 -13.62 6.32
N ALA A 8 -5.70 -14.32 5.67
CA ALA A 8 -5.68 -15.79 5.64
C ALA A 8 -5.43 -16.38 7.03
N GLU A 9 -4.49 -15.82 7.80
CA GLU A 9 -4.20 -16.28 9.15
C GLU A 9 -5.36 -15.98 10.10
N MET A 10 -6.02 -14.82 9.98
CA MET A 10 -7.25 -14.54 10.74
C MET A 10 -8.41 -15.49 10.41
N ALA A 11 -8.43 -16.09 9.22
CA ALA A 11 -9.44 -17.06 8.83
C ALA A 11 -9.10 -18.48 9.31
N THR A 12 -7.81 -18.83 9.36
CA THR A 12 -7.34 -20.19 9.70
C THR A 12 -7.07 -20.36 11.19
N ASP A 13 -6.39 -19.40 11.81
CA ASP A 13 -5.84 -19.48 13.17
C ASP A 13 -6.28 -18.28 14.04
N ALA A 14 -7.59 -18.00 14.04
CA ALA A 14 -8.14 -16.88 14.80
C ALA A 14 -7.84 -16.95 16.31
N GLN A 15 -7.77 -18.16 16.88
CA GLN A 15 -7.47 -18.39 18.30
C GLN A 15 -6.03 -18.03 18.64
N ALA A 16 -5.05 -18.45 17.82
CA ALA A 16 -3.65 -18.11 18.03
C ALA A 16 -3.42 -16.59 17.94
N VAL A 17 -4.10 -15.91 17.01
CA VAL A 17 -4.04 -14.45 16.89
C VAL A 17 -4.66 -13.75 18.11
N ARG A 18 -5.77 -14.27 18.64
CA ARG A 18 -6.40 -13.75 19.88
C ARG A 18 -5.48 -13.91 21.08
N ALA A 19 -4.86 -15.08 21.23
CA ALA A 19 -3.92 -15.37 22.30
C ALA A 19 -2.70 -14.44 22.24
N ALA A 20 -2.10 -14.26 21.06
CA ALA A 20 -0.96 -13.37 20.88
C ALA A 20 -1.27 -11.88 21.11
N LEU A 21 -2.52 -11.45 20.94
CA LEU A 21 -2.93 -10.05 21.09
C LEU A 21 -3.67 -9.78 22.41
N GLY A 22 -3.84 -10.79 23.28
CA GLY A 22 -4.48 -10.66 24.58
C GLY A 22 -5.93 -10.16 24.54
N THR A 23 -6.65 -10.35 23.42
CA THR A 23 -8.01 -9.82 23.28
C THR A 23 -8.95 -10.74 22.50
N GLY A 24 -10.08 -11.07 23.12
CA GLY A 24 -11.15 -11.86 22.50
C GLY A 24 -12.12 -11.05 21.63
N GLN A 25 -12.12 -9.72 21.76
CA GLN A 25 -13.07 -8.85 21.06
C GLN A 25 -12.66 -8.62 19.60
N ARG A 26 -13.52 -9.02 18.67
CA ARG A 26 -13.25 -8.95 17.22
C ARG A 26 -12.99 -7.51 16.71
N LYS A 27 -13.70 -6.51 17.22
CA LYS A 27 -13.50 -5.10 16.85
C LYS A 27 -12.11 -4.61 17.28
N THR A 28 -11.74 -4.89 18.53
CA THR A 28 -10.45 -4.54 19.12
C THR A 28 -9.28 -5.20 18.39
N LEU A 29 -9.37 -6.50 18.08
CA LEU A 29 -8.38 -7.20 17.26
C LEU A 29 -8.17 -6.54 15.90
N ARG A 30 -9.26 -6.17 15.21
CA ARG A 30 -9.17 -5.51 13.90
C ARG A 30 -8.47 -4.16 14.01
N GLN A 31 -8.75 -3.38 15.05
CA GLN A 31 -8.10 -2.09 15.29
C GLN A 31 -6.60 -2.23 15.61
N LEU A 32 -6.23 -3.23 16.42
CA LEU A 32 -4.82 -3.52 16.72
C LEU A 32 -4.06 -4.00 15.49
N LEU A 33 -4.66 -4.90 14.72
CA LEU A 33 -4.12 -5.38 13.44
C LEU A 33 -4.03 -4.28 12.37
N TRP A 34 -4.82 -3.20 12.50
CA TRP A 34 -4.66 -2.02 11.66
C TRP A 34 -3.32 -1.32 11.89
N GLY A 35 -2.74 -1.47 13.09
CA GLY A 35 -1.38 -1.04 13.41
C GLY A 35 -0.32 -1.58 12.44
N MET A 36 -0.49 -2.82 11.94
CA MET A 36 0.43 -3.41 10.95
C MET A 36 0.53 -2.61 9.65
N ARG A 37 -0.51 -1.85 9.30
CA ARG A 37 -0.53 -1.01 8.09
C ARG A 37 0.22 0.29 8.31
N ARG A 38 0.18 0.83 9.52
CA ARG A 38 0.78 2.10 9.93
C ARG A 38 2.30 2.00 10.15
N ASN A 39 2.91 3.15 10.37
CA ASN A 39 4.32 3.29 10.74
C ASN A 39 4.46 3.15 12.26
N PRO A 40 5.54 2.53 12.77
CA PRO A 40 5.78 2.44 14.22
C PRO A 40 5.68 3.79 14.96
N SER A 41 6.16 4.87 14.34
CA SER A 41 6.09 6.24 14.88
C SER A 41 4.67 6.78 15.08
N SER A 42 3.66 6.16 14.49
CA SER A 42 2.27 6.61 14.54
C SER A 42 1.37 5.71 15.41
N TRP A 43 1.95 4.72 16.09
CA TRP A 43 1.18 3.79 16.89
C TRP A 43 0.74 4.40 18.22
N SER A 44 -0.48 4.07 18.65
CA SER A 44 -0.90 4.33 20.04
C SER A 44 -0.23 3.34 21.00
N ALA A 45 -0.24 3.61 22.30
CA ALA A 45 0.30 2.71 23.32
C ALA A 45 -0.26 1.28 23.20
N ARG A 46 -1.58 1.16 22.98
CA ARG A 46 -2.24 -0.15 22.75
C ARG A 46 -1.75 -0.84 21.48
N GLN A 47 -1.48 -0.09 20.42
CA GLN A 47 -0.93 -0.64 19.18
C GLN A 47 0.53 -1.07 19.36
N LEU A 48 1.34 -0.30 20.10
CA LEU A 48 2.72 -0.66 20.45
C LEU A 48 2.77 -1.99 21.21
N ASP A 49 1.97 -2.13 22.27
CA ASP A 49 1.91 -3.37 23.06
C ASP A 49 1.42 -4.57 22.22
N ALA A 50 0.36 -4.39 21.44
CA ALA A 50 -0.11 -5.42 20.52
C ALA A 50 0.96 -5.85 19.49
N MET A 51 1.69 -4.89 18.92
CA MET A 51 2.78 -5.18 17.98
C MET A 51 3.99 -5.81 18.68
N HIS A 52 4.24 -5.46 19.94
CA HIS A 52 5.30 -6.06 20.75
C HIS A 52 5.07 -7.57 20.94
N TRP A 53 3.85 -7.97 21.30
CA TRP A 53 3.50 -9.40 21.48
C TRP A 53 3.39 -10.15 20.16
N LEU A 54 2.74 -9.53 19.17
CA LEU A 54 2.64 -10.09 17.83
C LEU A 54 4.02 -10.42 17.25
N GLN A 55 5.00 -9.51 17.33
CA GLN A 55 6.33 -9.74 16.77
C GLN A 55 7.10 -10.89 17.44
N ARG A 56 6.74 -11.23 18.67
CA ARG A 56 7.30 -12.37 19.44
C ARG A 56 6.51 -13.66 19.26
N SER A 57 5.37 -13.61 18.58
CA SER A 57 4.60 -14.81 18.25
C SER A 57 5.21 -15.58 17.07
N THR A 58 4.80 -16.84 16.93
CA THR A 58 5.15 -17.70 15.78
C THR A 58 4.26 -17.46 14.55
N LEU A 59 3.40 -16.43 14.61
CA LEU A 59 2.40 -16.13 13.59
C LEU A 59 3.04 -15.69 12.26
N LYS A 60 2.44 -16.13 11.15
CA LYS A 60 2.77 -15.74 9.78
C LYS A 60 2.59 -14.23 9.58
N SER A 61 1.62 -13.60 10.24
CA SER A 61 1.41 -12.14 10.16
C SER A 61 2.57 -11.35 10.74
N ALA A 62 3.21 -11.85 11.81
CA ALA A 62 4.40 -11.23 12.39
C ALA A 62 5.56 -11.24 11.38
N ARG A 63 5.80 -12.40 10.75
CA ARG A 63 6.80 -12.56 9.69
C ARG A 63 6.50 -11.69 8.47
N ALA A 64 5.23 -11.65 8.05
CA ALA A 64 4.76 -10.79 6.96
C ALA A 64 5.00 -9.31 7.24
N TRP A 65 4.78 -8.88 8.48
CA TRP A 65 5.06 -7.50 8.88
C TRP A 65 6.55 -7.17 8.83
N ARG A 66 7.43 -8.08 9.31
CA ARG A 66 8.89 -7.91 9.21
C ARG A 66 9.37 -7.80 7.77
N LEU A 67 8.84 -8.61 6.85
CA LEU A 67 9.15 -8.52 5.41
C LEU A 67 8.71 -7.19 4.80
N LYS A 68 7.51 -6.70 5.15
CA LYS A 68 7.03 -5.37 4.73
C LYS A 68 7.97 -4.27 5.23
N MET A 69 8.35 -4.31 6.50
CA MET A 69 9.23 -3.29 7.08
C MET A 69 10.62 -3.33 6.46
N ALA A 70 11.20 -4.51 6.26
CA ALA A 70 12.49 -4.62 5.61
C ALA A 70 12.46 -4.12 4.15
N LEU A 71 11.37 -4.36 3.40
CA LEU A 71 11.26 -3.79 2.06
C LEU A 71 11.25 -2.27 2.13
N ARG A 72 10.49 -1.70 3.07
CA ARG A 72 10.47 -0.25 3.26
C ARG A 72 11.85 0.29 3.63
N GLU A 73 12.59 -0.42 4.46
CA GLU A 73 13.96 -0.06 4.82
C GLU A 73 14.90 -0.08 3.60
N VAL A 74 14.72 -1.03 2.67
CA VAL A 74 15.43 -1.03 1.38
C VAL A 74 15.14 0.26 0.60
N TYR A 75 13.88 0.69 0.51
CA TYR A 75 13.54 1.96 -0.16
C TYR A 75 14.13 3.17 0.57
N ALA A 76 14.07 3.21 1.90
CA ALA A 76 14.60 4.32 2.69
C ALA A 76 16.13 4.44 2.52
N ARG A 77 16.84 3.32 2.58
CA ARG A 77 18.30 3.28 2.34
C ARG A 77 18.63 3.67 0.91
N ALA A 78 17.88 3.18 -0.08
CA ALA A 78 18.06 3.55 -1.48
C ALA A 78 17.97 5.06 -1.71
N THR A 79 17.01 5.73 -1.07
CA THR A 79 16.90 7.20 -1.11
C THR A 79 18.04 7.89 -0.37
N ALA A 80 18.50 7.33 0.76
CA ALA A 80 19.55 7.94 1.58
C ALA A 80 20.93 7.91 0.90
N HIS A 81 21.33 6.77 0.32
CA HIS A 81 22.64 6.64 -0.34
C HIS A 81 22.61 6.99 -1.83
N ASN A 82 21.44 7.08 -2.46
CA ASN A 82 21.24 7.50 -3.85
C ASN A 82 22.15 6.79 -4.87
N SER A 83 22.34 5.48 -4.75
CA SER A 83 23.20 4.66 -5.61
C SER A 83 22.42 3.47 -6.17
N ILE A 84 22.50 3.29 -7.49
CA ILE A 84 21.79 2.21 -8.20
C ILE A 84 22.36 0.85 -7.81
N GLU A 85 23.68 0.74 -7.67
CA GLU A 85 24.39 -0.49 -7.34
C GLU A 85 24.02 -0.96 -5.93
N GLN A 86 24.04 -0.05 -4.96
CA GLN A 86 23.72 -0.37 -3.57
C GLN A 86 22.22 -0.69 -3.41
N ALA A 87 21.34 0.05 -4.09
CA ALA A 87 19.90 -0.24 -4.09
C ALA A 87 19.60 -1.60 -4.74
N ALA A 88 20.30 -1.95 -5.82
CA ALA A 88 20.19 -3.26 -6.45
C ALA A 88 20.65 -4.38 -5.51
N SER A 89 21.75 -4.19 -4.80
CA SER A 89 22.26 -5.17 -3.82
C SER A 89 21.25 -5.40 -2.69
N ASP A 90 20.74 -4.31 -2.11
CA ASP A 90 19.75 -4.35 -1.03
C ASP A 90 18.44 -5.02 -1.46
N LEU A 91 17.95 -4.70 -2.67
CA LEU A 91 16.75 -5.33 -3.21
C LEU A 91 16.99 -6.83 -3.49
N ARG A 92 18.15 -7.24 -4.01
CA ARG A 92 18.48 -8.66 -4.19
C ARG A 92 18.50 -9.42 -2.87
N ALA A 93 19.08 -8.83 -1.82
CA ALA A 93 19.09 -9.43 -0.49
C ALA A 93 17.67 -9.64 0.04
N TRP A 94 16.81 -8.61 -0.09
CA TRP A 94 15.40 -8.73 0.31
C TRP A 94 14.65 -9.77 -0.52
N LEU A 95 14.84 -9.80 -1.85
CA LEU A 95 14.22 -10.80 -2.74
C LEU A 95 14.64 -12.23 -2.37
N SER A 96 15.89 -12.42 -1.96
CA SER A 96 16.40 -13.70 -1.49
C SER A 96 15.66 -14.18 -0.23
N TRP A 97 15.36 -13.27 0.69
CA TRP A 97 14.57 -13.58 1.88
C TRP A 97 13.08 -13.82 1.56
N ALA A 98 12.48 -12.95 0.75
CA ALA A 98 11.06 -13.02 0.38
C ALA A 98 10.70 -14.31 -0.38
N ARG A 99 11.61 -14.85 -1.21
CA ARG A 99 11.38 -16.14 -1.88
C ARG A 99 11.38 -17.33 -0.92
N ARG A 100 12.14 -17.25 0.18
CA ARG A 100 12.32 -18.35 1.16
C ARG A 100 11.44 -18.22 2.40
N CYS A 101 10.59 -17.20 2.49
CA CYS A 101 9.85 -16.89 3.71
C CYS A 101 8.66 -17.82 4.02
N ARG A 102 8.36 -18.77 3.11
CA ARG A 102 7.19 -19.68 3.17
C ARG A 102 5.84 -18.94 3.24
N LEU A 103 5.75 -17.76 2.62
CA LEU A 103 4.49 -17.00 2.50
C LEU A 103 4.21 -16.75 1.02
N GLU A 104 3.22 -17.45 0.45
CA GLU A 104 2.89 -17.34 -0.97
C GLU A 104 2.63 -15.91 -1.47
N PRO A 105 1.92 -15.03 -0.72
CA PRO A 105 1.74 -13.64 -1.13
C PRO A 105 3.04 -12.85 -1.31
N PHE A 106 4.10 -13.20 -0.56
CA PHE A 106 5.41 -12.55 -0.67
C PHE A 106 6.28 -13.17 -1.75
N LYS A 107 6.18 -14.48 -2.00
CA LYS A 107 6.83 -15.12 -3.14
C LYS A 107 6.34 -14.53 -4.46
N LYS A 108 5.01 -14.36 -4.59
CA LYS A 108 4.40 -13.69 -5.76
C LYS A 108 4.90 -12.25 -5.91
N LEU A 109 4.91 -11.47 -4.83
CA LEU A 109 5.46 -10.12 -4.84
C LEU A 109 6.94 -10.10 -5.28
N ALA A 110 7.75 -11.03 -4.77
CA ALA A 110 9.16 -11.14 -5.14
C ALA A 110 9.34 -11.50 -6.61
N ALA A 111 8.49 -12.37 -7.18
CA ALA A 111 8.50 -12.67 -8.61
C ALA A 111 8.20 -11.42 -9.44
N THR A 112 7.15 -10.66 -9.12
CA THR A 112 6.80 -9.43 -9.82
C THR A 112 7.91 -8.37 -9.75
N LEU A 113 8.53 -8.21 -8.58
CA LEU A 113 9.65 -7.27 -8.42
C LEU A 113 10.90 -7.74 -9.17
N LYS A 114 11.14 -9.05 -9.28
CA LYS A 114 12.25 -9.62 -10.05
C LYS A 114 12.05 -9.42 -11.56
N GLU A 115 10.83 -9.59 -12.06
CA GLU A 115 10.50 -9.36 -13.48
C GLU A 115 10.76 -7.90 -13.91
N ARG A 116 10.54 -6.95 -13.01
CA ARG A 116 10.75 -5.51 -13.26
C ARG A 116 11.94 -4.94 -12.50
N PHE A 117 12.95 -5.78 -12.21
CA PHE A 117 14.02 -5.45 -11.28
C PHE A 117 14.71 -4.11 -11.59
N ASP A 118 15.21 -3.92 -12.81
CA ASP A 118 15.95 -2.71 -13.16
C ASP A 118 15.08 -1.45 -13.12
N ALA A 119 13.80 -1.56 -13.50
CA ALA A 119 12.86 -0.45 -13.43
C ALA A 119 12.55 -0.07 -11.96
N VAL A 120 12.44 -1.06 -11.08
CA VAL A 120 12.23 -0.84 -9.64
C VAL A 120 13.47 -0.17 -9.03
N VAL A 121 14.67 -0.66 -9.31
CA VAL A 121 15.91 -0.07 -8.78
C VAL A 121 16.08 1.37 -9.24
N ARG A 122 15.87 1.65 -10.54
CA ARG A 122 15.87 3.03 -11.04
C ARG A 122 14.84 3.90 -10.31
N GLY A 123 13.63 3.39 -10.15
CA GLY A 123 12.55 4.09 -9.44
C GLY A 123 12.80 4.32 -7.94
N MET A 124 13.72 3.59 -7.31
CA MET A 124 14.11 3.81 -5.90
C MET A 124 15.05 5.00 -5.72
N VAL A 125 15.91 5.25 -6.72
CA VAL A 125 16.92 6.31 -6.74
C VAL A 125 16.33 7.57 -7.37
N ASP A 126 15.42 7.41 -8.32
CA ASP A 126 14.61 8.51 -8.82
C ASP A 126 13.80 9.09 -7.65
N HIS A 127 14.10 10.32 -7.23
CA HIS A 127 13.35 11.07 -6.20
C HIS A 127 11.92 11.46 -6.66
N ARG A 128 11.30 10.66 -7.52
CA ARG A 128 9.95 10.87 -8.02
C ARG A 128 8.95 10.50 -6.93
N SER A 129 8.37 11.53 -6.31
CA SER A 129 7.27 11.31 -5.37
C SER A 129 6.07 10.71 -6.11
N ASN A 130 5.43 9.71 -5.51
CA ASN A 130 4.17 9.17 -6.04
C ASN A 130 3.01 10.18 -5.88
N ALA A 131 3.24 11.34 -5.25
CA ALA A 131 2.22 12.32 -4.92
C ALA A 131 1.49 12.85 -6.15
N PHE A 132 2.19 13.07 -7.27
CA PHE A 132 1.57 13.50 -8.52
C PHE A 132 0.61 12.44 -9.08
N VAL A 133 1.05 11.19 -9.12
CA VAL A 133 0.24 10.05 -9.61
C VAL A 133 -0.97 9.83 -8.69
N GLU A 134 -0.78 9.92 -7.38
CA GLU A 134 -1.87 9.81 -6.40
C GLU A 134 -2.86 10.98 -6.50
N ALA A 135 -2.39 12.21 -6.69
CA ALA A 135 -3.24 13.37 -6.92
C ALA A 135 -4.09 13.19 -8.20
N MET A 136 -3.46 12.70 -9.27
CA MET A 136 -4.14 12.38 -10.52
C MET A 136 -5.19 11.27 -10.33
N ASN A 137 -4.84 10.18 -9.63
CA ASN A 137 -5.79 9.12 -9.29
C ASN A 137 -6.96 9.66 -8.46
N GLY A 138 -6.70 10.56 -7.51
CA GLY A 138 -7.72 11.25 -6.73
C GLY A 138 -8.71 12.03 -7.60
N LEU A 139 -8.21 12.83 -8.54
CA LEU A 139 -9.04 13.59 -9.49
C LEU A 139 -9.89 12.68 -10.38
N LEU A 140 -9.31 11.59 -10.88
CA LEU A 140 -10.03 10.61 -11.71
C LEU A 140 -11.15 9.90 -10.92
N GLN A 141 -10.88 9.52 -9.66
CA GLN A 141 -11.90 8.93 -8.79
C GLN A 141 -13.00 9.94 -8.43
N GLN A 142 -12.66 11.22 -8.22
CA GLN A 142 -13.65 12.28 -8.01
C GLN A 142 -14.54 12.45 -9.25
N ALA A 143 -13.96 12.48 -10.46
CA ALA A 143 -14.72 12.56 -11.71
C ALA A 143 -15.69 11.38 -11.86
N LYS A 144 -15.23 10.16 -11.57
CA LYS A 144 -16.07 8.96 -11.58
C LYS A 144 -17.22 9.03 -10.56
N ARG A 145 -16.95 9.52 -9.34
CA ARG A 145 -17.96 9.69 -8.29
C ARG A 145 -18.99 10.75 -8.65
N ALA A 146 -18.56 11.88 -9.20
CA ALA A 146 -19.45 12.97 -9.63
C ALA A 146 -20.42 12.50 -10.73
N ALA A 147 -19.93 11.71 -11.68
CA ALA A 147 -20.76 11.12 -12.74
C ALA A 147 -21.65 9.95 -12.28
N ARG A 148 -21.46 9.44 -11.04
CA ARG A 148 -22.04 8.17 -10.56
C ARG A 148 -21.74 6.98 -11.47
N GLY A 149 -20.55 6.99 -12.08
CA GLY A 149 -20.12 6.02 -13.08
C GLY A 149 -20.32 6.50 -14.52
N PHE A 150 -19.55 5.94 -15.44
CA PHE A 150 -19.65 6.24 -16.86
C PHE A 150 -20.20 5.02 -17.59
N ARG A 151 -21.10 5.25 -18.55
CA ARG A 151 -21.69 4.19 -19.37
C ARG A 151 -20.66 3.49 -20.26
N THR A 152 -19.62 4.21 -20.70
CA THR A 152 -18.53 3.67 -21.53
C THR A 152 -17.17 4.16 -21.03
N SER A 153 -16.11 3.38 -21.30
CA SER A 153 -14.73 3.76 -20.99
C SER A 153 -14.27 4.99 -21.77
N GLN A 154 -14.75 5.15 -23.01
CA GLN A 154 -14.44 6.31 -23.85
C GLN A 154 -14.90 7.62 -23.20
N ASN A 155 -16.12 7.65 -22.64
CA ASN A 155 -16.63 8.84 -21.94
C ASN A 155 -15.80 9.17 -20.70
N PHE A 156 -15.35 8.14 -19.97
CA PHE A 156 -14.45 8.35 -18.83
C PHE A 156 -13.10 8.92 -19.27
N ILE A 157 -12.50 8.41 -20.34
CA ILE A 157 -11.23 8.89 -20.90
C ILE A 157 -11.37 10.34 -21.35
N ALA A 158 -12.45 10.69 -22.07
CA ALA A 158 -12.69 12.07 -22.51
C ALA A 158 -12.79 13.05 -21.33
N ILE A 159 -13.56 12.69 -20.29
CA ILE A 159 -13.67 13.51 -19.07
C ILE A 159 -12.35 13.57 -18.30
N ALA A 160 -11.60 12.47 -18.25
CA ALA A 160 -10.27 12.47 -17.66
C ALA A 160 -9.36 13.49 -18.36
N TYR A 161 -9.28 13.45 -19.69
CA TYR A 161 -8.51 14.43 -20.46
C TYR A 161 -8.98 15.86 -20.19
N LEU A 162 -10.28 16.14 -20.25
CA LEU A 162 -10.83 17.47 -19.99
C LEU A 162 -10.53 18.00 -18.58
N ARG A 163 -10.56 17.12 -17.56
CA ARG A 163 -10.28 17.50 -16.17
C ARG A 163 -8.78 17.73 -15.93
N MET A 164 -7.92 17.03 -16.67
CA MET A 164 -6.47 17.06 -16.49
C MET A 164 -5.76 18.07 -17.40
N SER A 165 -6.37 18.48 -18.52
CA SER A 165 -5.76 19.35 -19.53
C SER A 165 -5.64 20.82 -19.13
N LYS A 166 -6.12 21.23 -17.95
CA LYS A 166 -6.06 22.62 -17.41
C LYS A 166 -6.42 23.68 -18.47
N LEU A 167 -7.44 23.42 -19.28
CA LEU A 167 -7.86 24.34 -20.34
C LEU A 167 -8.37 25.65 -19.73
N LYS A 168 -7.70 26.77 -20.05
CA LYS A 168 -8.02 28.10 -19.52
C LYS A 168 -9.13 28.83 -20.30
N HIS A 169 -9.42 28.39 -21.53
CA HIS A 169 -10.28 29.09 -22.47
C HIS A 169 -11.54 28.28 -22.82
N LEU A 170 -12.14 27.60 -21.84
CA LEU A 170 -13.40 26.90 -22.05
C LEU A 170 -14.56 27.91 -22.00
N PRO A 171 -15.57 27.79 -22.89
CA PRO A 171 -16.78 28.57 -22.80
C PRO A 171 -17.51 28.27 -21.47
N ALA A 172 -18.27 29.25 -20.98
CA ALA A 172 -19.09 29.07 -19.79
C ALA A 172 -20.04 27.86 -19.96
N SER A 173 -20.25 27.11 -18.88
CA SER A 173 -21.18 25.98 -18.88
C SER A 173 -22.57 26.44 -19.33
N PRO A 174 -23.18 25.82 -20.35
CA PRO A 174 -24.54 26.16 -20.77
C PRO A 174 -25.60 25.68 -19.76
N PHE A 175 -25.21 24.86 -18.79
CA PHE A 175 -26.10 24.38 -17.73
C PHE A 175 -26.07 25.32 -16.53
N ALA A 176 -27.24 25.84 -16.16
CA ALA A 176 -27.44 26.59 -14.92
C ALA A 176 -27.58 25.62 -13.72
N PRO A 177 -27.01 25.95 -12.55
CA PRO A 177 -27.25 25.19 -11.33
C PRO A 177 -28.75 25.26 -10.97
N ALA A 178 -29.30 24.13 -10.52
CA ALA A 178 -30.68 24.08 -10.07
C ALA A 178 -30.85 25.00 -8.85
N MET A 179 -31.88 25.86 -8.89
CA MET A 179 -32.24 26.71 -7.74
C MET A 179 -32.56 25.80 -6.54
N PRO A 180 -32.01 26.07 -5.34
CA PRO A 180 -32.37 25.32 -4.15
C PRO A 180 -33.87 25.49 -3.88
N GLN A 181 -34.57 24.37 -3.69
CA GLN A 181 -35.94 24.36 -3.16
C GLN A 181 -35.92 24.57 -1.65
#